data_AF-A0A7S0TN19-F1
#
_entry.id   AF-A0A7S0TN19-F1
#
_cell.length_a   1.000
_cell.length_b   1.000
_cell.length_c   1.000
_cell.angle_alpha   90.00
_cell.angle_beta   90.00
_cell.angle_gamma   90.00
#
_symmetry.space_group_name_H-M   'P 1'
#
loop_
_entity.id
_entity.type
_entity.pdbx_description
1 polymer ?
#
loop_
_entity_poly.entity_id
_entity_poly.type
_entity_poly.pdbx_seq_one_letter_code
_entity_poly.pdbx_strand_id
1 'polypeptide(L)'
;GNSPAMSSGGMHQWEELRRRARQMESDIDTKLIQFNKLAVSPSSEDNGASALCTELESLLMQLSETNEHMVRYSQGLSPGEAARPAQVLQRHRELLHEYDREFRKIRSNVSEQKERDQLLGSVRADIGEYKTAASARMENLVRERGAAQGSLRTTDQILAGGAATKN
;
A
#
# COMPACT_ATOMS: atom_id res chain seq x y z
N GLY A 1 8.53 24.41 -55.74
CA GLY A 1 9.09 24.35 -54.39
C GLY A 1 8.39 25.37 -53.54
N ASN A 2 7.65 24.92 -52.53
CA ASN A 2 7.20 25.76 -51.43
C ASN A 2 6.92 24.80 -50.26
N SER A 3 7.96 24.51 -49.47
CA SER A 3 7.77 23.82 -48.20
C SER A 3 7.13 24.83 -47.24
N PRO A 4 5.94 24.57 -46.68
CA PRO A 4 5.41 25.46 -45.65
C PRO A 4 6.33 25.31 -44.44
N ALA A 5 7.06 26.37 -44.10
CA ALA A 5 7.75 26.44 -42.83
C ALA A 5 6.72 26.37 -41.70
N MET A 6 7.00 25.55 -40.68
CA MET A 6 6.19 25.47 -39.46
C MET A 6 5.79 26.87 -38.98
N SER A 7 4.48 27.09 -38.81
CA SER A 7 4.01 28.35 -38.23
C SER A 7 4.54 28.47 -36.80
N SER A 8 5.03 29.65 -36.42
CA SER A 8 5.63 29.90 -35.10
C SER A 8 4.72 29.44 -33.94
N GLY A 9 3.39 29.55 -34.11
CA GLY A 9 2.40 29.08 -33.13
C GLY A 9 2.38 27.57 -32.93
N GLY A 10 2.62 26.78 -34.00
CA GLY A 10 2.73 25.33 -33.91
C GLY A 10 3.95 24.89 -33.11
N MET A 11 5.11 25.51 -33.34
CA MET A 11 6.34 25.15 -32.60
C MET A 11 6.21 25.43 -31.10
N HIS A 12 5.58 26.55 -30.71
CA HIS A 12 5.34 26.86 -29.30
C HIS A 12 4.40 25.85 -28.62
N GLN A 13 3.35 25.41 -29.30
CA GLN A 13 2.43 24.39 -28.76
C GLN A 13 3.13 23.05 -28.50
N TRP A 14 3.98 22.60 -29.44
CA TRP A 14 4.77 21.38 -29.26
C TRP A 14 5.75 21.48 -28.09
N GLU A 15 6.43 22.61 -27.98
CA GLU A 15 7.38 22.83 -26.88
C GLU A 15 6.69 22.85 -25.52
N GLU A 16 5.47 23.40 -25.43
CA GLU A 16 4.65 23.39 -24.22
C GLU A 16 4.27 21.95 -23.83
N LEU A 17 3.75 21.17 -24.78
CA LEU A 17 3.42 19.76 -24.55
C LEU A 17 4.65 18.98 -24.06
N ARG A 18 5.81 19.19 -24.68
CA ARG A 18 7.07 18.51 -24.30
C ARG A 18 7.59 18.95 -22.93
N ARG A 19 7.35 20.20 -22.55
CA ARG A 19 7.69 20.68 -21.20
C ARG A 19 6.78 20.03 -20.17
N ARG A 20 5.47 20.01 -20.42
CA ARG A 20 4.46 19.41 -19.56
C ARG A 20 4.70 17.91 -19.35
N ALA A 21 4.95 17.15 -20.42
CA ALA A 21 5.27 15.72 -20.32
C ALA A 21 6.48 15.48 -19.41
N ARG A 22 7.60 16.18 -19.65
CA ARG A 22 8.80 16.02 -18.82
C ARG A 22 8.59 16.38 -17.35
N GLN A 23 7.76 17.38 -17.06
CA GLN A 23 7.41 17.71 -15.68
C GLN A 23 6.66 16.54 -15.01
N MET A 24 5.63 16.01 -15.68
CA MET A 24 4.88 14.88 -15.15
C MET A 24 5.74 13.62 -15.00
N GLU A 25 6.65 13.35 -15.94
CA GLU A 25 7.61 12.25 -15.83
C GLU A 25 8.50 12.39 -14.59
N SER A 26 9.00 13.59 -14.30
CA SER A 26 9.79 13.88 -13.10
C SER A 26 8.97 13.70 -11.81
N ASP A 27 7.71 14.12 -11.83
CA ASP A 27 6.82 14.00 -10.69
C ASP A 27 6.45 12.52 -10.43
N ILE A 28 6.19 11.75 -11.49
CA ILE A 28 5.93 10.31 -11.44
C ILE A 28 7.15 9.58 -10.87
N ASP A 29 8.37 9.86 -11.36
CA ASP A 29 9.60 9.22 -10.88
C ASP A 29 9.79 9.44 -9.36
N THR A 30 9.64 10.70 -8.93
CA THR A 30 9.75 11.07 -7.52
C THR A 30 8.72 10.34 -6.66
N LYS A 31 7.47 10.27 -7.12
CA LYS A 31 6.38 9.63 -6.38
C LYS A 31 6.47 8.11 -6.40
N LEU A 32 6.96 7.49 -7.48
CA LEU A 32 7.25 6.05 -7.51
C LEU A 32 8.31 5.68 -6.48
N ILE A 33 9.35 6.50 -6.32
CA ILE A 33 10.36 6.30 -5.27
C ILE A 33 9.72 6.38 -3.87
N GLN A 34 8.86 7.39 -3.62
CA GLN A 34 8.15 7.53 -2.34
C GLN A 34 7.21 6.34 -2.08
N PHE A 35 6.45 5.92 -3.09
CA PHE A 35 5.52 4.81 -3.00
C PHE A 35 6.24 3.48 -2.75
N ASN A 36 7.38 3.24 -3.43
CA ASN A 36 8.21 2.07 -3.20
C ASN A 36 8.81 2.04 -1.78
N LYS A 37 9.16 3.20 -1.20
CA LYS A 37 9.63 3.26 0.20
C LYS A 37 8.54 2.80 1.17
N LEU A 38 7.28 3.19 0.94
CA LEU A 38 6.16 2.73 1.75
C LEU A 38 5.90 1.22 1.58
N ALA A 39 6.14 0.67 0.38
CA ALA A 39 6.03 -0.76 0.14
C ALA A 39 7.06 -1.59 0.92
N VAL A 40 8.30 -1.11 1.02
CA VAL A 40 9.40 -1.81 1.71
C VAL A 40 9.37 -1.60 3.22
N SER A 41 8.92 -0.43 3.67
CA SER A 41 8.87 -0.05 5.07
C SER A 41 7.48 0.48 5.41
N PRO A 42 6.45 -0.40 5.52
CA PRO A 42 5.11 0.01 5.89
C PRO A 42 5.13 0.59 7.31
N SER A 43 5.17 1.92 7.43
CA SER A 43 4.80 2.60 8.66
C SER A 43 3.29 2.42 8.86
N SER A 44 2.80 2.52 10.10
CA SER A 44 1.38 2.34 10.44
C SER A 44 0.40 3.34 9.79
N GLU A 45 0.88 4.18 8.86
CA GLU A 45 0.12 5.21 8.15
C GLU A 45 -0.40 4.68 6.80
N ASP A 46 -1.37 3.78 6.84
CA ASP A 46 -2.05 3.20 5.67
C ASP A 46 -2.65 4.28 4.73
N ASN A 47 -2.97 5.46 5.29
CA ASN A 47 -3.54 6.58 4.53
C ASN A 47 -2.56 7.20 3.53
N GLY A 48 -1.25 7.14 3.79
CA GLY A 48 -0.22 7.72 2.92
C GLY A 48 -0.03 6.95 1.62
N ALA A 49 -0.08 5.61 1.67
CA ALA A 49 0.07 4.76 0.50
C ALA A 49 -1.13 4.88 -0.45
N SER A 50 -2.35 4.95 0.11
CA SER A 50 -3.57 5.14 -0.68
C SER A 50 -3.57 6.49 -1.42
N ALA A 51 -3.21 7.58 -0.74
CA ALA A 51 -3.13 8.91 -1.33
C ALA A 51 -2.11 8.97 -2.49
N LEU A 52 -0.90 8.41 -2.30
CA LEU A 52 0.12 8.34 -3.35
C LEU A 52 -0.34 7.48 -4.54
N CYS A 53 -1.09 6.40 -4.29
CA CYS A 53 -1.65 5.56 -5.34
C CYS A 53 -2.60 6.36 -6.25
N THR A 54 -3.56 7.08 -5.67
CA THR A 54 -4.50 7.93 -6.43
C THR A 54 -3.79 9.06 -7.17
N GLU A 55 -2.76 9.65 -6.57
CA GLU A 55 -1.98 10.70 -7.21
C GLU A 55 -1.16 10.19 -8.41
N LEU A 56 -0.52 9.02 -8.27
CA LEU A 56 0.19 8.36 -9.36
C LEU A 56 -0.76 7.99 -10.51
N GLU A 57 -1.95 7.46 -10.22
CA GLU A 57 -2.98 7.15 -11.22
C GLU A 57 -3.40 8.42 -12.00
N SER A 58 -3.60 9.53 -11.29
CA SER A 58 -3.92 10.82 -11.90
C SER A 58 -2.79 11.34 -12.80
N LEU A 59 -1.53 11.25 -12.35
CA LEU A 59 -0.38 11.70 -13.13
C LEU A 59 -0.14 10.84 -14.37
N LEU A 60 -0.27 9.52 -14.26
CA LEU A 60 -0.16 8.60 -15.39
C LEU A 60 -1.25 8.88 -16.44
N MET A 61 -2.48 9.12 -15.98
CA MET A 61 -3.58 9.50 -16.86
C MET A 61 -3.32 10.83 -17.58
N GLN A 62 -2.85 11.85 -16.87
CA GLN A 62 -2.52 13.16 -17.47
C GLN A 62 -1.32 13.08 -18.44
N LEU A 63 -0.34 12.21 -18.17
CA LEU A 63 0.77 11.94 -19.08
C LEU A 63 0.29 11.23 -20.34
N SER A 64 -0.62 10.25 -20.20
CA SER A 64 -1.27 9.61 -21.35
C SER A 64 -2.01 10.62 -22.21
N GLU A 65 -2.83 11.47 -21.60
CA GLU A 65 -3.57 12.53 -22.31
C GLU A 65 -2.60 13.48 -23.04
N THR A 66 -1.54 13.94 -22.36
CA THR A 66 -0.54 14.82 -22.98
C THR A 66 0.18 14.14 -24.15
N ASN A 67 0.47 12.85 -24.04
CA ASN A 67 1.02 12.06 -25.14
C ASN A 67 0.03 11.95 -26.32
N GLU A 68 -1.28 11.84 -26.06
CA GLU A 68 -2.30 11.89 -27.12
C GLU A 68 -2.36 13.26 -27.79
N HIS A 69 -2.23 14.36 -27.05
CA HIS A 69 -2.12 15.70 -27.64
C HIS A 69 -0.88 15.83 -28.53
N MET A 70 0.25 15.26 -28.11
CA MET A 70 1.47 15.19 -28.94
C MET A 70 1.26 14.36 -30.21
N VAL A 71 0.54 13.23 -30.14
CA VAL A 71 0.17 12.43 -31.31
C VAL A 71 -0.63 13.29 -32.30
N ARG A 72 -1.70 13.94 -31.83
CA ARG A 72 -2.57 14.80 -32.67
C ARG A 72 -1.79 15.94 -33.31
N TYR A 73 -0.88 16.55 -32.57
CA TYR A 73 0.03 17.57 -33.12
C TYR A 73 0.92 16.99 -34.22
N SER A 74 1.54 15.83 -33.98
CA SER A 74 2.44 15.19 -34.95
C SER A 74 1.75 14.76 -36.25
N GLN A 75 0.47 14.38 -36.17
CA GLN A 75 -0.35 13.99 -37.32
C GLN A 75 -0.70 15.17 -38.23
N GLY A 76 -0.65 16.41 -37.72
CA GLY A 76 -0.87 17.62 -38.51
C GLY A 76 0.36 18.11 -39.28
N LEU A 77 1.51 17.45 -39.12
CA LEU A 77 2.79 17.83 -39.73
C LEU A 77 3.06 17.04 -41.02
N SER A 78 3.82 17.64 -41.93
CA SER A 78 4.32 16.93 -43.11
C SER A 78 5.26 15.78 -42.70
N PRO A 79 5.42 14.71 -43.49
CA PRO A 79 6.27 13.57 -43.12
C PRO A 79 7.73 13.92 -42.77
N GLY A 80 8.34 14.89 -43.47
CA GLY A 80 9.70 15.35 -43.19
C GLY A 80 9.82 16.19 -41.90
N GLU A 81 8.72 16.80 -41.50
CA GLU A 81 8.60 17.68 -40.33
C GLU A 81 8.26 16.91 -39.05
N ALA A 82 7.53 15.81 -39.19
CA ALA A 82 7.09 14.95 -38.09
C ALA A 82 8.20 14.03 -37.55
N ALA A 83 9.33 13.85 -38.25
CA ALA A 83 10.35 12.86 -37.90
C ALA A 83 10.90 13.03 -36.47
N ARG A 84 11.28 14.25 -36.09
CA ARG A 84 11.79 14.53 -34.73
C ARG A 84 10.68 14.45 -33.67
N PRO A 85 9.51 15.08 -33.82
CA PRO A 85 8.38 14.91 -32.91
C PRO A 85 7.98 13.44 -32.69
N ALA A 86 7.99 12.63 -33.76
CA ALA A 86 7.67 11.20 -33.69
C ALA A 86 8.65 10.41 -32.82
N GLN A 87 9.96 10.66 -32.95
CA GLN A 87 10.98 10.03 -32.09
C GLN A 87 10.82 10.41 -30.62
N VAL A 88 10.56 11.69 -30.34
CA VAL A 88 10.34 12.18 -28.97
C VAL A 88 9.08 11.54 -28.37
N LEU A 89 7.99 11.51 -29.13
CA LEU A 89 6.74 10.89 -28.72
C LEU A 89 6.92 9.39 -28.45
N GLN A 90 7.66 8.68 -29.31
CA GLN A 90 7.98 7.27 -29.09
C GLN A 90 8.64 7.06 -27.73
N ARG A 91 9.63 7.91 -27.38
CA ARG A 91 10.28 7.85 -26.07
C ARG A 91 9.31 8.12 -24.91
N HIS A 92 8.44 9.12 -25.03
CA HIS A 92 7.44 9.41 -24.00
C HIS A 92 6.46 8.24 -23.79
N ARG A 93 6.09 7.51 -24.86
CA ARG A 93 5.23 6.33 -24.77
C ARG A 93 5.93 5.16 -24.06
N GLU A 94 7.21 4.94 -24.36
CA GLU A 94 8.02 3.93 -23.68
C GLU A 94 8.16 4.24 -22.18
N LEU A 95 8.45 5.49 -21.83
CA LEU A 95 8.53 5.91 -20.42
C LEU A 95 7.19 5.73 -19.70
N LEU A 96 6.07 6.15 -20.31
CA LEU A 96 4.75 5.93 -19.74
C LEU A 96 4.49 4.44 -19.48
N HIS A 97 4.85 3.55 -20.42
CA HIS A 97 4.68 2.10 -20.25
C HIS A 97 5.53 1.54 -19.11
N GLU A 98 6.79 1.99 -18.98
CA GLU A 98 7.65 1.56 -17.86
C GLU A 98 7.10 2.07 -16.51
N TYR A 99 6.62 3.31 -16.45
CA TYR A 99 6.01 3.85 -15.24
C TYR A 99 4.73 3.10 -14.85
N ASP A 100 3.85 2.78 -15.81
CA ASP A 100 2.65 1.97 -15.58
C ASP A 100 3.01 0.59 -15.00
N ARG A 101 4.05 -0.03 -15.56
CA ARG A 101 4.53 -1.35 -15.15
C ARG A 101 5.10 -1.33 -13.73
N GLU A 102 6.01 -0.40 -13.44
CA GLU A 102 6.60 -0.29 -12.11
C GLU A 102 5.57 0.14 -11.07
N PHE A 103 4.65 1.05 -11.41
CA PHE A 103 3.52 1.41 -10.54
C PHE A 103 2.70 0.19 -10.12
N ARG A 104 2.25 -0.63 -11.09
CA ARG A 104 1.45 -1.83 -10.81
C ARG A 104 2.20 -2.85 -9.96
N LYS A 105 3.49 -3.04 -10.23
CA LYS A 105 4.35 -3.93 -9.47
C LYS A 105 4.50 -3.48 -8.01
N ILE A 106 4.77 -2.20 -7.78
CA ILE A 106 4.85 -1.65 -6.42
C ILE A 106 3.49 -1.77 -5.72
N ARG A 107 2.40 -1.44 -6.42
CA ARG A 107 1.04 -1.54 -5.87
C ARG A 107 0.67 -2.96 -5.45
N SER A 108 1.04 -3.98 -6.24
CA SER A 108 0.87 -5.39 -5.88
C SER A 108 1.61 -5.71 -4.58
N ASN A 109 2.90 -5.31 -4.50
CA ASN A 109 3.72 -5.54 -3.32
C ASN A 109 3.15 -4.87 -2.06
N VAL A 110 2.64 -3.63 -2.17
CA VAL A 110 1.95 -2.94 -1.06
C VAL A 110 0.72 -3.73 -0.60
N SER A 111 -0.09 -4.23 -1.55
CA SER A 111 -1.29 -5.01 -1.22
C SER A 111 -0.93 -6.34 -0.53
N GLU A 112 0.02 -7.08 -1.08
CA GLU A 112 0.51 -8.35 -0.53
C GLU A 112 1.08 -8.16 0.88
N GLN A 113 1.82 -7.07 1.10
CA GLN A 113 2.37 -6.75 2.41
C GLN A 113 1.27 -6.41 3.42
N LYS A 114 0.26 -5.64 3.00
CA LYS A 114 -0.90 -5.30 3.83
C LYS A 114 -1.71 -6.54 4.21
N GLU A 115 -1.97 -7.43 3.26
CA GLU A 115 -2.66 -8.70 3.51
C GLU A 115 -1.87 -9.57 4.49
N ARG A 116 -0.55 -9.68 4.30
CA ARG A 116 0.33 -10.41 5.22
C ARG A 116 0.25 -9.86 6.64
N ASP A 117 0.28 -8.53 6.80
CA ASP A 117 0.26 -7.89 8.11
C ASP A 117 -1.10 -8.04 8.81
N GLN A 118 -2.21 -8.01 8.04
CA GLN A 118 -3.55 -8.30 8.56
C GLN A 118 -3.68 -9.74 9.06
N LEU A 119 -3.18 -10.71 8.29
CA LEU A 119 -3.20 -12.13 8.69
C LEU A 119 -2.37 -12.37 9.96
N LEU A 120 -1.15 -11.81 10.02
CA LEU A 120 -0.31 -11.90 11.21
C LEU A 120 -0.91 -11.19 12.42
N GLY A 121 -1.62 -10.07 12.20
CA GLY A 121 -2.38 -9.37 13.23
C GLY A 121 -3.50 -10.23 13.82
N SER A 122 -4.30 -10.86 12.97
CA SER A 122 -5.36 -11.80 13.37
C SER A 122 -4.80 -12.97 14.18
N VAL A 123 -3.74 -13.63 13.67
CA VAL A 123 -3.11 -14.76 14.36
C VAL A 123 -2.57 -14.36 15.73
N ARG A 124 -1.97 -13.16 15.85
CA ARG A 124 -1.51 -12.64 17.15
C ARG A 124 -2.65 -12.39 18.12
N ALA A 125 -3.79 -11.88 17.64
CA ALA A 125 -4.98 -11.68 18.45
C ALA A 125 -5.51 -13.03 18.97
N ASP A 126 -5.68 -14.01 18.09
CA ASP A 126 -6.17 -15.37 18.43
C ASP A 126 -5.25 -16.05 19.46
N ILE A 127 -3.93 -15.95 19.30
CA ILE A 127 -2.95 -16.47 20.27
C ILE A 127 -3.10 -15.76 21.63
N GLY A 128 -3.29 -14.45 21.61
CA GLY A 128 -3.51 -13.65 22.82
C GLY A 128 -4.77 -14.09 23.57
N GLU A 129 -5.87 -14.27 22.84
CA GLU A 129 -7.14 -14.76 23.39
C GLU A 129 -7.01 -16.17 23.97
N TYR A 130 -6.40 -17.10 23.22
CA TYR A 130 -6.16 -18.46 23.68
C TYR A 130 -5.32 -18.49 24.95
N LYS A 131 -4.21 -17.73 24.99
CA LYS A 131 -3.33 -17.65 26.16
C LYS A 131 -4.05 -17.08 27.38
N THR A 132 -4.88 -16.05 27.17
CA THR A 132 -5.69 -15.44 28.23
C THR A 132 -6.72 -16.44 28.78
N ALA A 133 -7.44 -17.12 27.90
CA ALA A 133 -8.41 -18.15 28.28
C ALA A 133 -7.75 -19.34 29.00
N ALA A 134 -6.58 -19.78 28.56
CA ALA A 134 -5.80 -20.82 29.23
C ALA A 134 -5.35 -20.39 30.63
N SER A 135 -4.88 -19.15 30.81
CA SER A 135 -4.51 -18.60 32.12
C SER A 135 -5.71 -18.55 33.06
N ALA A 136 -6.86 -18.05 32.57
CA ALA A 136 -8.09 -17.98 33.36
C ALA A 136 -8.58 -19.37 33.81
N ARG A 137 -8.49 -20.38 32.93
CA ARG A 137 -8.79 -21.78 33.28
C ARG A 137 -7.86 -22.30 34.36
N MET A 138 -6.55 -22.04 34.24
CA MET A 138 -5.56 -22.44 35.24
C MET A 138 -5.82 -21.80 36.60
N GLU A 139 -6.11 -20.49 36.63
CA GLU A 139 -6.45 -19.76 37.86
C GLU A 139 -7.71 -20.32 38.53
N ASN A 140 -8.74 -20.64 37.75
CA ASN A 140 -9.96 -21.28 38.27
C ASN A 140 -9.67 -22.64 38.90
N LEU A 141 -8.86 -23.49 38.26
CA LEU A 141 -8.46 -24.79 38.80
C LEU A 141 -7.66 -24.65 40.11
N VAL A 142 -6.77 -23.64 40.20
CA VAL A 142 -6.02 -23.36 41.44
C VAL A 142 -6.97 -22.90 42.55
N ARG A 143 -7.93 -22.02 42.23
CA ARG A 143 -8.94 -21.55 43.20
C ARG A 143 -9.83 -22.70 43.68
N GLU A 144 -10.30 -23.57 42.78
CA GLU A 144 -11.13 -24.73 43.12
C GLU A 144 -10.38 -25.71 44.04
N ARG A 145 -9.10 -26.00 43.73
CA ARG A 145 -8.24 -26.81 44.60
C ARG A 145 -8.11 -26.21 46.00
N GLY A 146 -7.92 -24.89 46.09
CA GLY A 146 -7.83 -24.17 47.36
C GLY A 146 -9.11 -24.29 48.19
N ALA A 147 -10.28 -24.12 47.55
CA ALA A 147 -11.58 -24.27 48.20
C ALA A 147 -11.80 -25.70 48.71
N ALA A 148 -11.48 -26.72 47.91
CA ALA A 148 -11.60 -28.12 48.30
C ALA A 148 -10.71 -28.46 49.51
N GLN A 149 -9.45 -28.01 49.52
CA GLN A 149 -8.53 -28.19 50.65
C GLN A 149 -9.02 -27.46 51.92
N GLY A 150 -9.56 -26.26 51.76
CA GLY A 150 -10.17 -25.52 52.87
C GLY A 150 -11.39 -26.25 53.46
N SER A 151 -12.27 -26.77 52.61
CA SER A 151 -13.42 -27.59 53.04
C SER A 151 -12.98 -28.82 53.80
N LEU A 152 -11.95 -29.53 53.32
CA LEU A 152 -11.42 -30.75 53.97
C LEU A 152 -10.96 -30.46 55.40
N ARG A 153 -10.20 -29.38 55.61
CA ARG A 153 -9.73 -28.96 56.95
C ARG A 153 -10.88 -28.58 57.88
N THR A 154 -11.92 -27.92 57.37
CA THR A 154 -13.11 -27.58 58.16
C THR A 154 -13.85 -28.84 58.59
N THR A 155 -14.00 -29.83 57.71
CA THR A 155 -14.60 -31.13 58.05
C THR A 155 -13.78 -31.86 59.13
N ASP A 156 -12.45 -31.90 59.02
CA ASP A 156 -11.59 -32.51 60.03
C ASP A 156 -11.72 -31.82 61.40
N GLN A 157 -11.83 -30.47 61.43
CA GLN A 157 -12.06 -29.74 62.68
C GLN A 157 -13.41 -30.08 63.32
N ILE A 158 -14.47 -30.17 62.51
CA ILE A 158 -15.81 -30.55 63.01
C ILE A 158 -15.78 -31.99 63.56
N LEU A 159 -15.10 -32.91 62.87
CA LEU A 159 -14.98 -34.30 63.30
C LEU A 159 -14.19 -34.41 64.61
N ALA A 160 -13.05 -33.71 64.72
CA ALA A 160 -12.26 -33.67 65.94
C ALA A 160 -13.01 -33.01 67.11
N GLY A 161 -13.76 -31.93 66.86
CA GLY A 161 -14.60 -31.28 67.86
C GLY A 161 -15.78 -32.16 68.31
N GLY A 162 -16.42 -32.89 67.39
CA GLY A 162 -17.49 -33.84 67.72
C GLY A 162 -17.01 -35.12 68.42
N ALA A 163 -15.75 -35.50 68.23
CA ALA A 163 -15.10 -36.55 69.02
C ALA A 163 -14.75 -36.07 70.44
N ALA A 164 -14.41 -34.80 70.61
CA ALA A 164 -14.10 -34.20 71.92
C ALA A 164 -15.32 -33.97 72.81
N THR A 165 -16.54 -33.90 72.26
CA THR A 165 -17.79 -33.65 73.01
C THR A 165 -18.54 -34.92 73.43
N LYS A 166 -18.03 -36.12 73.12
CA LYS A 166 -18.67 -37.41 73.43
C LYS A 166 -18.17 -38.10 74.71
N ASN A 167 -17.49 -37.38 75.59
CA ASN A 167 -17.01 -37.89 76.88
C ASN A 167 -17.75 -37.23 78.05
#